data_AF-A0A5J9SDW8-F1
#
_entry.id   AF-A0A5J9SDW8-F1
#
_cell.length_a   1.000
_cell.length_b   1.000
_cell.length_c   1.000
_cell.angle_alpha   90.00
_cell.angle_beta   90.00
_cell.angle_gamma   90.00
#
_symmetry.space_group_name_H-M   'P 1'
#
loop_
_entity.id
_entity.type
_entity.pdbx_description
1 polymer ?
#
loop_
_entity_poly.entity_id
_entity_poly.type
_entity_poly.pdbx_seq_one_letter_code
_entity_poly.pdbx_strand_id
1 'polypeptide(L)'
;MAEEEIRTTLKGPGRAGKDLERINKGMHMKLPIHISKGKKRPEVPRQAAKLATEVGIVLRRHIPVLPRWNKLQHEQDHLSNYIKKVYVQFSMDTTSKPVISSCADMLKFGQRQMRYKLKKKYFDN
;
A
#
# COMPACT_ATOMS: atom_id res chain seq x y z
N MET A 1 10.07 33.19 -14.99
CA MET A 1 10.24 31.82 -14.48
C MET A 1 9.93 31.84 -13.00
N ALA A 2 8.76 31.36 -12.61
CA ALA A 2 8.38 31.18 -11.22
C ALA A 2 7.71 29.80 -11.14
N GLU A 3 8.44 28.81 -10.64
CA GLU A 3 7.89 27.49 -10.35
C GLU A 3 7.08 27.61 -9.06
N GLU A 4 5.78 27.82 -9.23
CA GLU A 4 4.81 27.79 -8.15
C GLU A 4 4.63 26.32 -7.74
N GLU A 5 5.42 25.92 -6.75
CA GLU A 5 5.40 24.59 -6.15
C GLU A 5 3.99 24.30 -5.61
N ILE A 6 3.30 23.38 -6.27
CA ILE A 6 1.92 22.97 -5.97
C ILE A 6 1.88 22.37 -4.56
N ARG A 7 1.63 23.21 -3.54
CA ARG A 7 1.31 22.79 -2.17
C ARG A 7 -0.06 22.12 -2.20
N THR A 8 -0.09 20.84 -2.52
CA THR A 8 -1.23 19.99 -2.17
C THR A 8 -1.40 20.06 -0.66
N THR A 9 -2.56 20.51 -0.21
CA THR A 9 -2.97 20.63 1.20
C THR A 9 -2.29 19.59 2.09
N LEU A 10 -1.29 20.01 2.87
CA LEU A 10 -0.70 19.20 3.93
C LEU A 10 -1.78 19.01 4.99
N LYS A 11 -2.56 17.92 4.92
CA LYS A 11 -3.18 17.38 6.14
C LYS A 11 -2.03 17.22 7.14
N GLY A 12 -2.09 17.96 8.26
CA GLY A 12 -1.05 18.00 9.29
C GLY A 12 -0.56 16.59 9.67
N PRO A 13 0.65 16.44 10.25
CA PRO A 13 1.43 15.20 10.23
C PRO A 13 0.56 14.02 10.64
N GLY A 14 0.04 13.32 9.64
CA GLY A 14 -1.12 12.45 9.83
C GLY A 14 -0.77 11.32 10.78
N ARG A 15 -1.73 10.85 11.57
CA ARG A 15 -1.61 9.64 12.41
C ARG A 15 -1.41 8.34 11.60
N ALA A 16 -1.09 8.45 10.31
CA ALA A 16 -0.85 7.36 9.38
C ALA A 16 0.43 6.62 9.77
N GLY A 17 0.33 5.31 10.06
CA GLY A 17 1.45 4.49 10.51
C GLY A 17 1.62 4.42 12.03
N LYS A 18 1.24 5.47 12.76
CA LYS A 18 1.50 5.58 14.22
C LYS A 18 0.80 4.49 15.04
N ASP A 19 -0.37 4.06 14.60
CA ASP A 19 -1.14 3.06 15.33
C ASP A 19 -0.55 1.64 15.20
N LEU A 20 -0.09 1.26 13.99
CA LEU A 20 0.65 -0.01 13.83
C LEU A 20 1.96 0.03 14.60
N GLU A 21 2.69 1.15 14.54
CA GLU A 21 3.94 1.33 15.27
C GLU A 21 3.73 1.15 16.78
N ARG A 22 2.67 1.75 17.35
CA ARG A 22 2.32 1.59 18.77
C ARG A 22 1.98 0.14 19.12
N ILE A 23 1.24 -0.57 18.27
CA ILE A 23 0.92 -1.98 18.45
C ILE A 23 2.19 -2.84 18.43
N ASN A 24 3.06 -2.62 17.45
CA ASN A 24 4.31 -3.38 17.33
C ASN A 24 5.25 -3.13 18.53
N LYS A 25 5.33 -1.88 19.01
CA LYS A 25 6.11 -1.53 20.23
C LYS A 25 5.54 -2.21 21.47
N GLY A 26 4.22 -2.17 21.68
CA GLY A 26 3.59 -2.77 22.85
C GLY A 26 3.68 -4.30 22.90
N MET A 27 3.69 -4.96 21.73
CA MET A 27 3.83 -6.42 21.66
C MET A 27 5.30 -6.89 21.55
N HIS A 28 6.26 -5.97 21.40
CA HIS A 28 7.66 -6.26 21.06
C HIS A 28 7.82 -7.17 19.81
N MET A 29 6.82 -7.19 18.92
CA MET A 29 6.83 -7.98 17.68
C MET A 29 5.99 -7.32 16.59
N LYS A 30 6.29 -7.63 15.32
CA LYS A 30 5.48 -7.18 14.19
C LYS A 30 4.15 -7.92 14.17
N LEU A 31 3.06 -7.21 13.88
CA LEU A 31 1.74 -7.82 13.71
C LEU A 31 1.78 -8.93 12.64
N PRO A 32 1.44 -10.18 12.98
CA PRO A 32 1.40 -11.28 12.02
C PRO A 32 0.20 -11.15 11.09
N ILE A 33 0.41 -11.47 9.82
CA ILE A 33 -0.61 -11.46 8.77
C ILE A 33 -0.65 -12.84 8.13
N HIS A 34 -1.80 -13.51 8.24
CA HIS A 34 -2.08 -14.77 7.56
C HIS A 34 -3.16 -14.57 6.50
N ILE A 35 -2.93 -15.09 5.29
CA ILE A 35 -3.88 -15.00 4.18
C ILE A 35 -4.12 -16.41 3.64
N SER A 36 -5.33 -16.91 3.85
CA SER A 36 -5.77 -18.22 3.38
C SER A 36 -5.77 -18.28 1.84
N LYS A 37 -5.55 -19.47 1.28
CA LYS A 37 -5.58 -19.70 -0.16
C LYS A 37 -6.90 -19.20 -0.77
N GLY A 38 -6.82 -18.43 -1.86
CA GLY A 38 -7.99 -17.88 -2.55
C GLY A 38 -8.62 -16.64 -1.88
N LYS A 39 -8.14 -16.21 -0.71
CA LYS A 39 -8.57 -14.96 -0.08
C LYS A 39 -7.63 -13.82 -0.45
N LYS A 40 -8.21 -12.63 -0.63
CA LYS A 40 -7.46 -11.39 -0.92
C LYS A 40 -7.10 -10.61 0.34
N ARG A 41 -7.62 -11.01 1.50
CA ARG A 41 -7.40 -10.32 2.78
C ARG A 41 -7.33 -11.36 3.90
N PRO A 42 -6.67 -11.02 5.02
CA PRO A 42 -6.75 -11.81 6.24
C PRO A 42 -8.20 -12.00 6.69
N GLU A 43 -8.50 -13.15 7.27
CA GLU A 43 -9.83 -13.44 7.81
C GLU A 43 -10.09 -12.64 9.08
N VAL A 44 -9.04 -12.41 9.89
CA VAL A 44 -9.13 -11.62 11.11
C VAL A 44 -9.38 -10.14 10.74
N PRO A 45 -10.53 -9.55 11.11
CA PRO A 45 -10.89 -8.18 10.68
C PRO A 45 -9.87 -7.13 11.11
N ARG A 46 -9.33 -7.26 12.33
CA ARG A 46 -8.30 -6.35 12.86
C ARG A 46 -7.04 -6.37 11.99
N GLN A 47 -6.56 -7.56 11.59
CA GLN A 47 -5.40 -7.71 10.72
C GLN A 47 -5.69 -7.14 9.33
N ALA A 48 -6.86 -7.44 8.76
CA ALA A 48 -7.26 -6.93 7.45
C ALA A 48 -7.34 -5.40 7.41
N ALA A 49 -7.90 -4.76 8.45
CA ALA A 49 -7.99 -3.32 8.55
C ALA A 49 -6.61 -2.66 8.67
N LYS A 50 -5.70 -3.24 9.48
CA LYS A 50 -4.33 -2.74 9.62
C LYS A 50 -3.54 -2.89 8.33
N LEU A 51 -3.61 -4.08 7.71
CA LEU A 51 -2.99 -4.34 6.43
C LEU A 51 -3.46 -3.33 5.38
N ALA A 52 -4.77 -3.14 5.21
CA ALA A 52 -5.32 -2.22 4.21
C ALA A 52 -4.84 -0.76 4.42
N THR A 53 -4.72 -0.33 5.67
CA THR A 53 -4.28 1.02 6.02
C THR A 53 -2.81 1.24 5.65
N GLU A 54 -1.93 0.35 6.12
CA GLU A 54 -0.48 0.49 5.93
C GLU A 54 -0.06 0.23 4.50
N VAL A 55 -0.67 -0.75 3.85
CA VAL A 55 -0.45 -1.03 2.43
C VAL A 55 -0.84 0.18 1.58
N GLY A 56 -1.94 0.85 1.92
CA GLY A 56 -2.32 2.11 1.27
C GLY A 56 -1.36 3.27 1.54
N ILE A 57 -0.71 3.31 2.71
CA ILE A 57 0.32 4.31 3.04
C ILE A 57 1.60 4.04 2.23
N VAL A 58 2.08 2.79 2.23
CA VAL A 58 3.26 2.36 1.47
C VAL A 58 3.08 2.68 -0.01
N LEU A 59 1.90 2.37 -0.56
CA LEU A 59 1.58 2.67 -1.95
C LEU A 59 1.73 4.16 -2.27
N ARG A 60 1.09 5.03 -1.49
CA ARG A 60 1.09 6.48 -1.74
C ARG A 60 2.46 7.13 -1.54
N ARG A 61 3.27 6.60 -0.63
CA ARG A 61 4.58 7.16 -0.29
C ARG A 61 5.71 6.68 -1.19
N HIS A 62 5.62 5.46 -1.72
CA HIS A 62 6.78 4.80 -2.30
C HIS A 62 6.59 4.26 -3.70
N ILE A 63 5.35 4.15 -4.20
CA ILE A 63 5.10 3.62 -5.54
C ILE A 63 4.61 4.74 -6.45
N PRO A 64 5.27 4.99 -7.59
CA PRO A 64 4.81 5.99 -8.54
C PRO A 64 3.44 5.60 -9.13
N VAL A 65 2.65 6.60 -9.52
CA VAL A 65 1.37 6.33 -10.18
C VAL A 65 1.64 5.94 -11.63
N LEU A 66 1.37 4.68 -11.98
CA LEU A 66 1.67 4.18 -13.32
C LEU A 66 0.52 4.42 -14.31
N PRO A 67 0.81 4.92 -15.54
CA PRO A 67 -0.22 5.16 -16.55
C PRO A 67 -1.02 3.91 -16.91
N ARG A 68 -0.35 2.76 -17.02
CA ARG A 68 -0.95 1.47 -17.39
C ARG A 68 -0.46 0.35 -16.47
N TRP A 69 -1.35 -0.57 -16.09
CA TRP A 69 -1.02 -1.71 -15.22
C TRP A 69 0.02 -2.65 -15.84
N ASN A 70 -0.02 -2.89 -17.15
CA ASN A 70 0.89 -3.83 -17.83
C ASN A 70 2.37 -3.42 -17.68
N LYS A 71 2.67 -2.13 -17.48
CA LYS A 71 4.04 -1.67 -17.20
C LYS A 71 4.57 -2.22 -15.86
N LEU A 72 3.70 -2.40 -14.88
CA LEU A 72 4.05 -3.00 -13.58
C LEU A 72 4.41 -4.49 -13.68
N GLN A 73 3.89 -5.21 -14.68
CA GLN A 73 4.24 -6.62 -14.90
C GLN A 73 5.61 -6.77 -15.59
N HIS A 74 5.97 -5.82 -16.47
CA HIS A 74 7.31 -5.75 -17.05
C HIS A 74 8.35 -5.22 -16.05
N GLU A 75 7.96 -4.27 -15.20
CA GLU A 75 8.76 -3.75 -14.10
C GLU A 75 8.49 -4.57 -12.82
N GLN A 76 8.86 -5.86 -12.83
CA GLN A 76 8.76 -6.75 -11.65
C GLN A 76 9.30 -6.08 -10.36
N ASP A 77 10.23 -5.14 -10.52
CA ASP A 77 10.83 -4.31 -9.48
C ASP A 77 9.82 -3.54 -8.64
N HIS A 78 8.73 -3.00 -9.22
CA HIS A 78 7.77 -2.23 -8.45
C HIS A 78 6.93 -3.09 -7.51
N LEU A 79 6.48 -4.26 -7.98
CA LEU A 79 5.77 -5.22 -7.13
C LEU A 79 6.70 -5.80 -6.06
N SER A 80 7.94 -6.16 -6.43
CA SER A 80 8.94 -6.65 -5.50
C SER A 80 9.28 -5.61 -4.42
N ASN A 81 9.55 -4.37 -4.81
CA ASN A 81 9.81 -3.26 -3.89
C ASN A 81 8.61 -2.99 -2.96
N TYR A 82 7.39 -3.02 -3.52
CA TYR A 82 6.17 -2.88 -2.74
C TYR A 82 6.01 -3.98 -1.69
N ILE A 83 6.16 -5.25 -2.09
CA ILE A 83 6.08 -6.39 -1.17
C ILE A 83 7.16 -6.29 -0.09
N LYS A 84 8.41 -5.97 -0.46
CA LYS A 84 9.50 -5.74 0.51
C LYS A 84 9.14 -4.67 1.53
N LYS A 85 8.58 -3.54 1.10
CA LYS A 85 8.16 -2.46 2.01
C LYS A 85 6.99 -2.85 2.91
N VAL A 86 6.04 -3.65 2.42
CA VAL A 86 4.93 -4.17 3.24
C VAL A 86 5.44 -5.18 4.27
N TYR A 87 6.38 -6.05 3.90
CA TYR A 87 7.04 -7.00 4.79
C TYR A 87 7.89 -6.33 5.88
N VAL A 88 8.45 -5.14 5.62
CA VAL A 88 9.11 -4.37 6.68
C VAL A 88 8.13 -4.04 7.83
N GLN A 89 6.83 -3.86 7.53
CA GLN A 89 5.82 -3.45 8.52
C GLN A 89 5.15 -4.62 9.28
N PHE A 90 4.99 -5.78 8.64
CA PHE A 90 4.25 -6.93 9.18
C PHE A 90 5.11 -8.20 9.19
N SER A 91 4.74 -9.18 10.01
CA SER A 91 5.27 -10.54 9.90
C SER A 91 4.40 -11.35 8.95
N MET A 92 4.92 -11.70 7.77
CA MET A 92 4.18 -12.48 6.76
C MET A 92 5.11 -13.38 5.95
N ASP A 93 4.57 -14.49 5.45
CA ASP A 93 5.30 -15.38 4.54
C ASP A 93 5.29 -14.81 3.12
N THR A 94 6.41 -14.18 2.74
CA THR A 94 6.63 -13.58 1.42
C THR A 94 6.79 -14.61 0.30
N THR A 95 7.08 -15.87 0.64
CA THR A 95 7.19 -16.97 -0.34
C THR A 95 5.83 -17.56 -0.68
N SER A 96 4.83 -17.34 0.17
CA SER A 96 3.49 -17.87 -0.04
C SER A 96 2.80 -17.20 -1.23
N LYS A 97 2.40 -18.04 -2.21
CA LYS A 97 1.56 -17.64 -3.35
C LYS A 97 0.32 -16.79 -2.98
N PRO A 98 -0.44 -17.09 -1.90
CA PRO A 98 -1.60 -16.26 -1.54
C PRO A 98 -1.23 -14.85 -1.07
N VAL A 99 -0.12 -14.67 -0.35
CA VAL A 99 0.32 -13.33 0.08
C VAL A 99 0.78 -12.52 -1.11
N ILE A 100 1.55 -13.11 -2.02
CA ILE A 100 2.00 -12.42 -3.25
C ILE A 100 0.80 -11.98 -4.10
N SER A 101 -0.18 -12.87 -4.32
CA SER A 101 -1.36 -12.53 -5.13
C SER A 101 -2.21 -11.44 -4.47
N SER A 102 -2.37 -11.51 -3.15
CA SER A 102 -3.07 -10.50 -2.34
C SER A 102 -2.39 -9.13 -2.43
N CYS A 103 -1.05 -9.07 -2.29
CA CYS A 103 -0.26 -7.86 -2.46
C CYS A 103 -0.39 -7.27 -3.87
N ALA A 104 -0.32 -8.11 -4.90
CA ALA A 104 -0.50 -7.70 -6.29
C ALA A 104 -1.90 -7.11 -6.53
N ASP A 105 -2.94 -7.74 -5.99
CA ASP A 105 -4.31 -7.22 -6.05
C ASP A 105 -4.44 -5.86 -5.36
N MET A 106 -3.93 -5.72 -4.13
CA MET A 106 -3.97 -4.46 -3.38
C MET A 106 -3.24 -3.34 -4.14
N LEU A 107 -2.09 -3.65 -4.73
CA LEU A 107 -1.33 -2.73 -5.56
C LEU A 107 -2.12 -2.29 -6.80
N LYS A 108 -2.77 -3.24 -7.49
CA LYS A 108 -3.61 -2.97 -8.68
C LYS A 108 -4.78 -2.04 -8.37
N PHE A 109 -5.52 -2.34 -7.31
CA PHE A 109 -6.64 -1.52 -6.88
C PHE A 109 -6.17 -0.13 -6.46
N GLY A 110 -5.09 -0.06 -5.68
CA GLY A 110 -4.53 1.19 -5.24
C GLY A 110 -4.06 2.10 -6.38
N GLN A 111 -3.35 1.56 -7.37
CA GLN A 111 -2.94 2.28 -8.58
C GLN A 111 -4.14 2.82 -9.36
N ARG A 112 -5.18 2.01 -9.54
CA ARG A 112 -6.44 2.45 -10.17
C ARG A 112 -7.06 3.63 -9.41
N GLN A 113 -7.10 3.56 -8.07
CA GLN A 113 -7.65 4.61 -7.24
C GLN A 113 -6.83 5.90 -7.30
N MET A 114 -5.50 5.82 -7.27
CA MET A 114 -4.64 7.00 -7.42
C MET A 114 -4.83 7.68 -8.77
N ARG A 115 -4.87 6.90 -9.86
CA ARG A 115 -5.17 7.44 -11.20
C ARG A 115 -6.52 8.10 -11.28
N TYR A 116 -7.57 7.45 -10.75
CA TYR A 116 -8.91 8.03 -10.75
C TYR A 116 -8.94 9.38 -10.02
N LYS A 117 -8.30 9.47 -8.85
CA LYS A 117 -8.20 10.73 -8.09
C LYS A 117 -7.45 11.82 -8.85
N LEU A 118 -6.36 11.47 -9.53
CA LEU A 118 -5.61 12.42 -10.38
C LEU A 118 -6.46 12.89 -11.56
N LYS A 119 -7.09 11.96 -12.28
CA LYS A 119 -7.99 12.29 -13.40
C LYS A 119 -9.09 13.25 -12.94
N LYS A 120 -9.80 12.89 -11.88
CA LYS A 120 -10.89 13.69 -11.32
C LYS A 120 -10.44 15.08 -10.88
N LYS A 121 -9.22 15.22 -10.35
CA LYS A 121 -8.72 16.49 -9.81
C LYS A 121 -8.27 17.47 -10.90
N TYR A 122 -7.71 16.96 -12.00
CA TYR A 122 -7.01 17.80 -12.98
C TYR A 122 -7.65 17.81 -14.38
N PHE A 123 -8.56 16.88 -14.68
CA PHE A 123 -9.08 16.68 -16.05
C PHE A 123 -10.61 16.68 -16.15
N ASP A 124 -11.33 16.34 -15.08
CA ASP A 124 -12.81 16.26 -15.10
C ASP A 124 -13.46 17.56 -14.56
N ASN A 125 -12.90 18.72 -14.93
CA ASN A 125 -13.47 20.05 -14.58
C ASN A 125 -14.87 20.23 -15.17
#